data_AF-A0A2A2RJ74-F1
#
_entry.id   AF-A0A2A2RJ74-F1
#
_cell.length_a   1.000
_cell.length_b   1.000
_cell.length_c   1.000
_cell.angle_alpha   90.00
_cell.angle_beta   90.00
_cell.angle_gamma   90.00
#
_symmetry.space_group_name_H-M   'P 1'
#
loop_
_entity.id
_entity.type
_entity.pdbx_description
1 polymer ?
#
loop_
_entity_poly.entity_id
_entity_poly.type
_entity_poly.pdbx_seq_one_letter_code
_entity_poly.pdbx_strand_id
1 'polypeptide(L)'
;MTTPLPPFPEYDRRGWLERQVFELTRGCPVDHGNPPFCPLHGLRPEGEDFRRRWIHGLSDAELEYLARYHSCCLHVRTSPPPPA
;
A
#
# COMPACT_ATOMS: atom_id res chain seq x y z
N MET A 1 41.93 -11.61 7.21
CA MET A 1 41.22 -11.21 5.97
C MET A 1 39.74 -11.13 6.33
N THR A 2 39.25 -9.93 6.63
CA THR A 2 37.83 -9.72 6.94
C THR A 2 37.11 -9.49 5.62
N THR A 3 36.25 -10.43 5.25
CA THR A 3 35.31 -10.25 4.14
C THR A 3 34.38 -9.08 4.52
N PRO A 4 34.30 -7.99 3.75
CA PRO A 4 33.29 -6.97 4.00
C PRO A 4 31.91 -7.61 3.78
N LEU A 5 31.04 -7.48 4.78
CA LEU A 5 29.63 -7.79 4.61
C LEU A 5 29.11 -6.95 3.42
N PRO A 6 28.26 -7.51 2.54
CA PRO A 6 27.63 -6.70 1.50
C PRO A 6 26.97 -5.49 2.16
N PRO A 7 27.03 -4.29 1.54
CA PRO A 7 26.24 -3.18 2.02
C PRO A 7 24.80 -3.70 2.09
N PHE A 8 24.16 -3.57 3.25
CA PHE A 8 22.75 -3.92 3.43
C PHE A 8 22.01 -3.55 2.15
N PRO A 9 21.19 -4.44 1.56
CA PRO A 9 20.54 -4.12 0.30
C PRO A 9 19.89 -2.76 0.49
N GLU A 10 20.31 -1.78 -0.31
CA GLU A 10 19.68 -0.47 -0.35
C GLU A 10 18.20 -0.77 -0.38
N TYR A 11 17.51 -0.45 0.72
CA TYR A 11 16.17 -0.95 0.99
C TYR A 11 15.35 -0.56 -0.23
N ASP A 12 14.96 -1.54 -1.07
CA ASP A 12 14.35 -1.26 -2.37
C ASP A 12 12.98 -0.65 -2.10
N ARG A 13 13.00 0.66 -1.89
CA ARG A 13 11.89 1.42 -1.32
C ARG A 13 10.69 1.32 -2.24
N ARG A 14 10.96 1.38 -3.54
CA ARG A 14 9.96 1.20 -4.57
C ARG A 14 9.34 -0.19 -4.50
N GLY A 15 10.12 -1.27 -4.50
CA GLY A 15 9.58 -2.63 -4.42
C GLY A 15 8.85 -2.91 -3.09
N TRP A 16 9.26 -2.28 -1.99
CA TRP A 16 8.50 -2.30 -0.75
C TRP A 16 7.14 -1.59 -0.90
N LEU A 17 7.10 -0.41 -1.51
CA LEU A 17 5.87 0.33 -1.77
C LEU A 17 4.95 -0.40 -2.77
N GLU A 18 5.48 -0.97 -3.84
CA GLU A 18 4.71 -1.75 -4.82
C GLU A 18 4.05 -2.95 -4.15
N ARG A 19 4.77 -3.67 -3.27
CA ARG A 19 4.20 -4.77 -2.47
C ARG A 19 3.11 -4.31 -1.52
N GLN A 20 3.33 -3.21 -0.81
CA GLN A 20 2.33 -2.61 0.08
C GLN A 20 1.05 -2.26 -0.68
N VAL A 21 1.17 -1.53 -1.78
CA VAL A 21 0.03 -1.14 -2.62
C VAL A 21 -0.66 -2.36 -3.21
N PHE A 22 0.10 -3.37 -3.65
CA PHE A 22 -0.47 -4.60 -4.18
C PHE A 22 -1.38 -5.32 -3.17
N GLU A 23 -0.95 -5.50 -1.93
CA GLU A 23 -1.80 -6.10 -0.90
C GLU A 23 -3.05 -5.25 -0.63
N LEU A 24 -2.93 -3.91 -0.66
CA LEU A 24 -4.07 -2.99 -0.51
C LEU A 24 -5.09 -3.07 -1.66
N THR A 25 -4.63 -3.45 -2.87
CA THR A 25 -5.54 -3.74 -4.01
C THR A 25 -6.29 -5.06 -3.84
N ARG A 26 -5.81 -6.00 -3.00
CA ARG A 26 -6.50 -7.27 -2.75
C ARG A 26 -7.65 -7.13 -1.76
N GLY A 27 -7.49 -6.28 -0.76
CA GLY A 27 -8.47 -6.17 0.32
C GLY A 27 -8.19 -4.96 1.21
N CYS A 28 -9.21 -4.48 1.92
CA CYS A 28 -8.99 -3.42 2.89
C CYS A 28 -8.68 -4.11 4.21
N PRO A 29 -7.54 -3.82 4.85
CA PRO A 29 -7.17 -4.46 6.11
C PRO A 29 -8.09 -4.05 7.27
N VAL A 30 -8.94 -3.02 7.11
CA VAL A 30 -9.79 -2.49 8.19
C VAL A 30 -11.19 -3.08 8.16
N ASP A 31 -11.96 -2.83 7.11
CA ASP A 31 -13.38 -3.22 7.06
C ASP A 31 -13.65 -4.39 6.11
N HIS A 32 -12.65 -4.82 5.32
CA HIS A 32 -12.81 -5.71 4.17
C HIS A 32 -13.79 -5.17 3.08
N GLY A 33 -14.75 -4.30 3.41
CA GLY A 33 -15.57 -3.48 2.54
C GLY A 33 -15.09 -2.03 2.55
N ASN A 34 -14.70 -1.51 1.38
CA ASN A 34 -14.24 -0.13 1.25
C ASN A 34 -15.36 0.79 0.77
N PRO A 35 -15.38 2.06 1.23
CA PRO A 35 -16.26 3.06 0.66
C PRO A 35 -15.96 3.26 -0.83
N PRO A 36 -16.97 3.66 -1.64
CA PRO A 36 -16.79 3.92 -3.08
C PRO A 36 -15.78 5.04 -3.38
N PHE A 37 -15.43 5.85 -2.37
CA PHE A 37 -14.44 6.93 -2.46
C PHE A 37 -12.98 6.45 -2.29
N CYS A 38 -12.74 5.16 -2.04
CA CYS A 38 -11.38 4.64 -1.93
C CYS A 38 -10.70 4.63 -3.31
N PRO A 39 -9.46 5.17 -3.44
CA PRO A 39 -8.76 5.21 -4.73
C PRO A 39 -8.48 3.82 -5.31
N LEU A 40 -8.43 2.79 -4.46
CA LEU A 40 -8.23 1.40 -4.88
C LEU A 40 -9.53 0.62 -5.09
N HIS A 41 -10.71 1.25 -4.96
CA HIS A 41 -12.00 0.56 -5.10
C HIS A 41 -12.15 -0.07 -6.50
N GLY A 42 -11.82 0.68 -7.56
CA GLY A 42 -11.92 0.22 -8.95
C GLY A 42 -10.90 -0.85 -9.36
N LEU A 43 -9.83 -1.06 -8.59
CA LEU A 43 -8.78 -2.06 -8.88
C LEU A 43 -9.08 -3.44 -8.30
N ARG A 44 -10.01 -3.54 -7.35
CA ARG A 44 -10.38 -4.79 -6.66
C ARG A 44 -11.16 -5.82 -7.48
N PRO A 45 -12.01 -5.45 -8.47
CA PRO A 45 -12.61 -6.45 -9.35
C PRO A 45 -11.61 -6.94 -10.42
N GLU A 46 -10.54 -6.18 -10.67
CA GLU A 46 -9.56 -6.51 -11.72
C GLU A 46 -8.69 -7.71 -11.35
N GLY A 47 -8.15 -8.39 -12.36
CA GLY A 47 -7.24 -9.53 -12.14
C GLY A 47 -5.88 -9.12 -11.55
N GLU A 48 -5.18 -10.08 -10.94
CA GLU A 48 -3.85 -9.86 -10.35
C GLU A 48 -2.85 -9.24 -11.35
N ASP A 49 -2.80 -9.77 -12.58
CA ASP A 49 -1.89 -9.27 -13.64
C ASP A 49 -2.19 -7.82 -14.04
N PHE A 50 -3.45 -7.41 -13.98
CA PHE A 50 -3.83 -6.03 -14.25
C PHE A 50 -3.34 -5.13 -13.13
N ARG A 51 -3.57 -5.51 -11.86
CA ARG A 51 -3.14 -4.74 -10.69
C ARG A 51 -1.63 -4.57 -10.66
N ARG A 52 -0.87 -5.64 -10.93
CA ARG A 52 0.62 -5.56 -11.01
C ARG A 52 1.07 -4.57 -12.07
N ARG A 53 0.50 -4.64 -13.28
CA ARG A 53 0.82 -3.71 -14.37
C ARG A 53 0.46 -2.27 -14.04
N TRP A 54 -0.71 -2.06 -13.43
CA TRP A 54 -1.14 -0.73 -12.99
C TRP A 54 -0.18 -0.15 -11.94
N ILE A 55 0.20 -0.94 -10.93
CA ILE A 55 1.15 -0.54 -9.88
C ILE A 55 2.53 -0.21 -10.46
N HIS A 56 3.04 -1.03 -11.39
CA HIS A 56 4.32 -0.73 -12.05
C HIS A 56 4.29 0.55 -12.88
N GLY A 57 3.11 0.96 -13.37
CA GLY A 57 2.91 2.22 -14.08
C GLY A 57 2.91 3.46 -13.18
N LEU A 58 2.87 3.30 -11.85
CA LEU A 58 2.86 4.42 -10.91
C LEU A 58 4.26 5.00 -10.67
N SER A 59 4.28 6.30 -10.41
CA SER A 59 5.43 6.99 -9.84
C SER A 59 5.63 6.64 -8.36
N ASP A 60 6.85 6.85 -7.86
CA ASP A 60 7.17 6.63 -6.44
C ASP A 60 6.28 7.48 -5.50
N ALA A 61 5.93 8.70 -5.94
CA ALA A 61 5.07 9.60 -5.18
C ALA A 61 3.62 9.08 -5.07
N GLU A 62 3.08 8.52 -6.16
CA GLU A 62 1.76 7.89 -6.17
C GLU A 62 1.73 6.63 -5.30
N LEU A 63 2.77 5.80 -5.41
CA LEU A 63 2.93 4.62 -4.56
C LEU A 63 2.99 5.00 -3.07
N GLU A 64 3.75 6.04 -2.73
CA GLU A 64 3.82 6.55 -1.36
C GLU A 64 2.49 7.14 -0.88
N TYR A 65 1.82 7.91 -1.73
CA TYR A 65 0.49 8.45 -1.43
C TYR A 65 -0.51 7.33 -1.10
N LEU A 66 -0.57 6.28 -1.93
CA LEU A 66 -1.47 5.14 -1.72
C LEU A 66 -1.13 4.37 -0.44
N ALA A 67 0.15 4.12 -0.18
CA ALA A 67 0.60 3.46 1.06
C ALA A 67 0.24 4.29 2.31
N ARG A 68 0.43 5.61 2.26
CA ARG A 68 0.10 6.54 3.36
C ARG A 68 -1.40 6.74 3.56
N TYR A 69 -2.17 6.82 2.48
CA TYR A 69 -3.63 6.98 2.53
C TYR A 69 -4.26 5.90 3.42
N HIS A 70 -3.81 4.66 3.28
CA HIS A 70 -4.30 3.57 4.11
C HIS A 70 -3.81 3.60 5.56
N SER A 71 -2.63 4.16 5.83
CA SER A 71 -2.18 4.43 7.21
C SER A 71 -3.09 5.47 7.90
N CYS A 72 -3.55 6.49 7.16
CA CYS A 72 -4.55 7.42 7.66
C CYS A 72 -5.91 6.74 7.87
N CYS A 73 -6.37 5.88 6.95
CA CYS A 73 -7.61 5.10 7.16
C CYS A 73 -7.54 4.21 8.41
N LEU A 74 -6.40 3.57 8.66
CA LEU A 74 -6.16 2.78 9.87
C LEU A 74 -6.25 3.64 11.13
N HIS A 75 -5.59 4.81 11.14
CA HIS A 75 -5.52 5.69 12.31
C HIS A 75 -6.88 6.34 12.67
N VAL A 76 -7.63 6.80 11.67
CA VAL A 76 -8.94 7.45 11.87
C VAL A 76 -10.02 6.48 12.37
N ARG A 77 -9.89 5.18 12.08
CA ARG A 77 -10.89 4.17 12.50
C ARG A 77 -10.49 3.35 13.72
N THR A 78 -9.22 3.37 14.12
CA THR A 78 -8.74 2.75 15.38
C THR A 78 -8.76 3.72 16.55
N SER A 79 -8.93 5.02 16.30
CA SER A 79 -9.20 5.99 17.36
C SER A 79 -10.63 5.78 17.88
N PRO A 80 -10.83 5.56 19.20
CA PRO A 80 -12.18 5.55 19.75
C PRO A 80 -12.86 6.89 19.44
N PRO A 81 -14.18 6.92 19.19
CA PRO A 81 -14.88 8.19 19.07
C PRO A 81 -14.60 9.03 20.33
N PRO A 82 -14.48 10.37 20.20
CA PRO A 82 -14.33 11.22 21.36
C PRO A 82 -15.50 10.98 22.33
N PRO A 83 -15.27 10.97 23.65
CA PRO A 83 -16.36 10.84 24.61
C PRO A 83 -17.38 11.96 24.40
N ALA A 84 -18.66 11.60 24.45
CA ALA A 84 -19.80 12.49 24.30
C ALA A 84 -19.89 13.52 25.44
#